data_AF-A0A2W6BEK5-F1
#
_entry.id   AF-A0A2W6BEK5-F1
#
_cell.length_a   1.000
_cell.length_b   1.000
_cell.length_c   1.000
_cell.angle_alpha   90.00
_cell.angle_beta   90.00
_cell.angle_gamma   90.00
#
_symmetry.space_group_name_H-M   'P 1'
#
loop_
_entity.id
_entity.type
_entity.pdbx_description
1 polymer ?
#
loop_
_entity_poly.entity_id
_entity_poly.type
_entity_poly.pdbx_seq_one_letter_code
_entity_poly.pdbx_strand_id
1 'polypeptide(L)'
;MDFYLVKSYGGTMSVHSYTIGAAARALGVSVDTIRRWDREGRIAVSRDARNHRLVAAAEVDRLRGSTPRSLTARNRLPARVVSVEREGFLARVVLDTTKPAQVVAVVTREAVDELDLRAGDDAHVILKATSVMVGQMR
;
A
#
# COMPACT_ATOMS: atom_id res chain seq x y z
N MET A 1 -6.55 -6.37 -12.04
CA MET A 1 -5.54 -7.21 -11.37
C MET A 1 -4.51 -6.23 -10.88
N ASP A 2 -4.51 -5.98 -9.57
CA ASP A 2 -4.06 -4.68 -9.08
C ASP A 2 -2.67 -4.86 -8.48
N PHE A 3 -1.66 -4.46 -9.24
CA PHE A 3 -0.26 -4.46 -8.81
C PHE A 3 0.06 -3.13 -8.13
N TYR A 4 0.74 -3.18 -6.98
CA TYR A 4 1.15 -1.99 -6.23
C TYR A 4 2.67 -2.03 -6.00
N LEU A 5 3.35 -0.95 -6.34
CA LEU A 5 4.78 -0.73 -6.09
C LEU A 5 4.91 0.44 -5.10
N VAL A 6 5.83 0.37 -4.13
CA VAL A 6 5.88 1.33 -3.01
C VAL A 6 7.32 1.68 -2.60
N LYS A 7 7.56 2.99 -2.44
CA LYS A 7 8.74 3.67 -1.87
C LYS A 7 8.24 4.54 -0.69
N SER A 8 9.09 4.93 0.26
CA SER A 8 8.64 5.28 1.64
C SER A 8 9.06 6.67 2.14
N TYR A 9 8.13 7.63 2.23
CA TYR A 9 8.29 8.96 2.87
C TYR A 9 6.94 9.49 3.43
N GLY A 10 6.89 10.49 4.33
CA GLY A 10 5.63 10.89 5.00
C GLY A 10 5.51 12.28 5.69
N GLY A 11 4.28 12.60 6.11
CA GLY A 11 3.78 13.83 6.79
C GLY A 11 2.26 14.06 6.51
N THR A 12 1.47 14.96 7.13
CA THR A 12 1.51 15.68 8.44
C THR A 12 0.04 15.99 8.87
N MET A 13 -0.29 17.10 9.57
CA MET A 13 -1.57 17.29 10.34
C MET A 13 -2.56 18.38 9.89
N SER A 14 -3.88 18.15 10.10
CA SER A 14 -4.87 19.20 10.41
C SER A 14 -6.11 18.67 11.17
N VAL A 15 -6.72 19.46 12.07
CA VAL A 15 -7.62 18.99 13.15
C VAL A 15 -9.06 18.65 12.71
N HIS A 16 -9.29 17.43 12.23
CA HIS A 16 -10.64 16.88 11.97
C HIS A 16 -10.82 15.49 12.63
N SER A 17 -12.03 15.11 13.05
CA SER A 17 -12.28 13.72 13.46
C SER A 17 -12.69 12.87 12.25
N TYR A 18 -12.08 11.70 12.11
CA TYR A 18 -12.31 10.76 11.03
C TYR A 18 -13.20 9.60 11.51
N THR A 19 -14.14 9.15 10.69
CA THR A 19 -14.70 7.80 10.87
C THR A 19 -13.61 6.75 10.63
N ILE A 20 -13.77 5.53 11.16
CA ILE A 20 -12.79 4.43 10.91
C ILE A 20 -12.46 4.25 9.42
N GLY A 21 -13.45 4.37 8.53
CA GLY A 21 -13.24 4.26 7.08
C GLY A 21 -12.41 5.42 6.50
N ALA A 22 -12.64 6.64 6.99
CA ALA A 22 -11.87 7.81 6.57
C ALA A 22 -10.45 7.80 7.16
N ALA A 23 -10.27 7.34 8.40
CA ALA A 23 -8.97 7.14 9.04
C ALA A 23 -8.14 6.07 8.31
N ALA A 24 -8.75 4.93 7.97
CA ALA A 24 -8.11 3.88 7.18
C ALA A 24 -7.60 4.40 5.83
N ARG A 25 -8.41 5.20 5.13
CA ARG A 25 -8.03 5.86 3.87
C ARG A 25 -6.88 6.85 4.06
N ALA A 26 -6.94 7.70 5.09
CA ALA A 26 -5.89 8.68 5.41
C ALA A 26 -4.54 8.02 5.79
N LEU A 27 -4.59 6.83 6.40
CA LEU A 27 -3.42 6.04 6.79
C LEU A 27 -2.92 5.05 5.71
N GLY A 28 -3.65 4.89 4.61
CA GLY A 28 -3.30 3.91 3.56
C GLY A 28 -3.32 2.45 4.04
N VAL A 29 -4.19 2.11 5.02
CA VAL A 29 -4.35 0.77 5.58
C VAL A 29 -5.80 0.27 5.46
N SER A 30 -6.05 -1.01 5.75
CA SER A 30 -7.42 -1.55 5.75
C SER A 30 -8.22 -1.11 6.99
N VAL A 31 -9.54 -1.03 6.85
CA VAL A 31 -10.47 -0.80 7.98
C VAL A 31 -10.27 -1.81 9.11
N ASP A 32 -9.97 -3.07 8.79
CA ASP A 32 -9.72 -4.10 9.79
C ASP A 32 -8.37 -3.93 10.49
N THR A 33 -7.41 -3.25 9.87
CA THR A 33 -6.15 -2.84 10.52
C THR A 33 -6.43 -1.79 11.60
N ILE A 34 -7.27 -0.79 11.30
CA ILE A 34 -7.72 0.20 12.29
C ILE A 34 -8.51 -0.47 13.43
N ARG A 35 -9.48 -1.33 13.10
CA ARG A 35 -10.26 -2.10 14.11
C ARG A 35 -9.39 -3.02 14.95
N ARG A 36 -8.30 -3.57 14.40
CA ARG A 36 -7.34 -4.38 15.14
C ARG A 36 -6.51 -3.50 16.07
N TRP A 37 -5.99 -2.36 15.59
CA TRP A 37 -5.24 -1.41 16.42
C TRP A 37 -6.07 -0.84 17.57
N ASP A 38 -7.36 -0.59 17.35
CA ASP A 38 -8.34 -0.18 18.37
C ASP A 38 -8.44 -1.25 19.47
N ARG A 39 -8.57 -2.52 19.07
CA ARG A 39 -8.56 -3.67 19.99
C ARG A 39 -7.20 -3.93 20.69
N GLU A 40 -6.10 -3.53 20.05
CA GLU A 40 -4.72 -3.62 20.56
C GLU A 40 -4.33 -2.38 21.40
N GLY A 41 -5.20 -1.38 21.56
CA GLY A 41 -4.89 -0.12 22.26
C GLY A 41 -3.87 0.78 21.56
N ARG A 42 -3.58 0.54 20.27
CA ARG A 42 -2.54 1.22 19.48
C ARG A 42 -3.02 2.48 18.76
N ILE A 43 -4.34 2.65 18.66
CA ILE A 43 -5.00 3.83 18.13
C ILE A 43 -6.13 4.24 19.09
N ALA A 44 -6.13 5.51 19.50
CA ALA A 44 -7.17 6.08 20.33
C ALA A 44 -8.46 6.33 19.51
N VAL A 45 -9.56 5.70 19.93
CA VAL A 45 -10.86 5.77 19.26
C VAL A 45 -11.91 6.25 20.26
N SER A 46 -12.59 7.35 19.95
CA SER A 46 -13.74 7.84 20.71
C SER A 46 -15.05 7.36 20.09
N ARG A 47 -16.17 7.61 20.78
CA ARG A 47 -17.52 7.30 20.29
C ARG A 47 -18.36 8.57 20.25
N ASP A 48 -19.14 8.75 19.18
CA ASP A 48 -20.13 9.84 19.11
C ASP A 48 -21.42 9.49 19.89
N ALA A 49 -22.35 10.45 19.97
CA ALA A 49 -23.65 10.27 20.61
C ALA A 49 -24.56 9.21 19.91
N ARG A 50 -24.17 8.74 18.71
CA ARG A 50 -24.82 7.65 17.96
C ARG A 50 -24.01 6.35 18.04
N ASN A 51 -23.04 6.27 18.95
CA ASN A 51 -22.16 5.13 19.21
C ASN A 51 -21.21 4.75 18.05
N HIS A 52 -21.00 5.63 17.07
CA HIS A 52 -20.03 5.44 15.99
C HIS A 52 -18.60 5.68 16.48
N ARG A 53 -17.67 4.86 15.99
CA ARG A 53 -16.23 4.98 16.30
C ARG A 53 -15.57 6.09 15.47
N LEU A 54 -14.97 7.06 16.16
CA LEU A 54 -14.26 8.21 15.60
C LEU A 54 -12.78 8.20 16.03
N VAL A 55 -11.90 8.63 15.13
CA VAL A 55 -10.45 8.74 15.33
C VAL A 55 -10.08 10.22 15.19
N ALA A 56 -9.37 10.80 16.16
CA ALA A 56 -8.92 12.19 16.05
C ALA A 56 -7.85 12.35 14.95
N ALA A 57 -7.81 13.48 14.25
CA ALA A 57 -6.74 13.77 13.28
C ALA A 57 -5.35 13.68 13.91
N ALA A 58 -5.17 14.25 15.10
CA ALA A 58 -3.91 14.13 15.85
C ALA A 58 -3.44 12.67 15.98
N GLU A 59 -4.38 11.74 16.10
CA GLU A 59 -4.09 10.31 16.20
C GLU A 59 -3.84 9.67 14.84
N VAL A 60 -4.63 10.01 13.81
CA VAL A 60 -4.37 9.63 12.41
C VAL A 60 -2.98 10.06 11.98
N ASP A 61 -2.57 11.27 12.33
CA ASP A 61 -1.37 11.90 11.81
C ASP A 61 -0.12 11.56 12.65
N ARG A 62 -0.27 11.32 13.97
CA ARG A 62 0.72 10.59 14.80
C ARG A 62 1.05 9.24 14.18
N LEU A 63 0.03 8.55 13.69
CA LEU A 63 0.20 7.27 13.01
C LEU A 63 0.81 7.43 11.61
N ARG A 64 0.44 8.44 10.79
CA ARG A 64 1.05 8.65 9.45
C ARG A 64 2.58 8.72 9.49
N GLY A 65 3.17 9.34 10.51
CA GLY A 65 4.63 9.44 10.67
C GLY A 65 5.31 8.16 11.20
N SER A 66 4.55 7.21 11.76
CA SER A 66 5.08 6.02 12.44
C SER A 66 4.60 4.69 11.84
N THR A 67 3.61 4.71 10.93
CA THR A 67 3.16 3.55 10.18
C THR A 67 4.00 3.39 8.91
N PRO A 68 4.93 2.43 8.83
CA PRO A 68 5.36 1.94 7.53
C PRO A 68 4.09 1.47 6.80
N ARG A 69 3.84 2.00 5.59
CA ARG A 69 2.62 1.77 4.80
C ARG A 69 2.38 0.27 4.69
N SER A 70 1.46 -0.23 5.51
CA SER A 70 1.45 -1.66 5.87
C SER A 70 0.77 -2.45 4.77
N LEU A 71 1.56 -2.75 3.74
CA LEU A 71 1.21 -3.67 2.66
C LEU A 71 1.08 -5.06 3.29
N THR A 72 -0.14 -5.37 3.73
CA THR A 72 -0.58 -6.64 4.30
C THR A 72 -0.60 -7.79 3.28
N ALA A 73 -0.23 -7.50 2.03
CA ALA A 73 0.22 -8.49 1.08
C ALA A 73 1.47 -9.19 1.63
N ARG A 74 1.22 -10.36 2.23
CA ARG A 74 2.24 -11.32 2.72
C ARG A 74 3.08 -11.88 1.57
N ASN A 75 2.56 -11.82 0.35
CA ASN A 75 3.22 -12.25 -0.87
C ASN A 75 4.05 -11.08 -1.41
N ARG A 76 5.30 -10.98 -0.93
CA ARG A 76 6.31 -10.08 -1.48
C ARG A 76 7.40 -10.92 -2.13
N LEU A 77 7.66 -10.67 -3.41
CA LEU A 77 8.79 -11.27 -4.12
C LEU A 77 9.87 -10.20 -4.27
N PRO A 78 11.08 -10.38 -3.70
CA PRO A 78 12.23 -9.54 -4.01
C PRO A 78 12.46 -9.52 -5.51
N ALA A 79 12.79 -8.36 -6.06
CA ALA A 79 12.90 -8.16 -7.49
C ALA A 79 13.93 -7.10 -7.86
N ARG A 80 14.41 -7.15 -9.09
CA ARG A 80 15.20 -6.10 -9.73
C ARG A 80 14.48 -5.60 -10.98
N VAL A 81 14.34 -4.30 -11.11
CA VAL A 81 13.70 -3.67 -12.28
C VAL A 81 14.60 -3.85 -13.50
N VAL A 82 14.06 -4.43 -14.56
CA VAL A 82 14.75 -4.67 -15.84
C VAL A 82 14.50 -3.51 -16.80
N SER A 83 13.24 -3.09 -16.96
CA SER A 83 12.86 -1.93 -17.77
C SER A 83 11.64 -1.21 -17.21
N VAL A 84 11.54 0.08 -17.57
CA VAL A 84 10.40 0.95 -17.26
C VAL A 84 10.07 1.75 -18.52
N GLU A 85 8.96 1.43 -19.15
CA GLU A 85 8.47 2.08 -20.37
C GLU A 85 7.20 2.86 -20.04
N ARG A 86 7.07 4.09 -20.54
CA ARG A 86 5.97 5.01 -20.23
C ARG A 86 5.22 5.33 -21.51
N GLU A 87 3.92 5.10 -21.53
CA GLU A 87 3.06 5.30 -22.71
C GLU A 87 1.72 5.91 -22.28
N GLY A 88 1.46 7.15 -22.70
CA GLY A 88 0.29 7.90 -22.25
C GLY A 88 0.24 8.06 -20.72
N PHE A 89 -0.85 7.59 -20.12
CA PHE A 89 -1.10 7.55 -18.68
C PHE A 89 -0.64 6.24 -18.00
N LEU A 90 -0.09 5.30 -18.76
CA LEU A 90 0.33 3.99 -18.26
C LEU A 90 1.86 3.85 -18.32
N ALA A 91 2.36 2.91 -17.53
CA ALA A 91 3.74 2.46 -17.61
C ALA A 91 3.81 0.93 -17.48
N ARG A 92 4.68 0.33 -18.31
CA ARG A 92 5.05 -1.08 -18.26
C ARG A 92 6.35 -1.20 -17.47
N VAL A 93 6.34 -2.01 -16.42
CA VAL A 93 7.51 -2.31 -15.58
C VAL A 93 7.81 -3.79 -15.69
N VAL A 94 9.02 -4.14 -16.12
CA VAL A 94 9.52 -5.52 -16.16
C VAL A 94 10.43 -5.75 -14.97
N LEU A 95 10.20 -6.82 -14.22
CA LEU A 95 10.91 -7.15 -12.99
C LEU A 95 11.43 -8.60 -13.03
N ASP A 96 12.74 -8.78 -12.86
CA ASP A 96 13.35 -10.07 -12.56
C ASP A 96 13.07 -10.39 -11.08
N THR A 97 12.47 -11.54 -10.78
CA THR A 97 12.24 -11.99 -9.39
C THR A 97 13.21 -13.11 -9.02
N THR A 98 12.74 -14.35 -8.95
CA THR A 98 13.58 -15.55 -8.89
C THR A 98 13.80 -16.09 -10.31
N LYS A 99 15.02 -16.02 -10.84
CA LYS A 99 15.35 -16.55 -12.17
C LYS A 99 14.91 -18.03 -12.29
N PRO A 100 14.26 -18.44 -13.39
CA PRO A 100 14.06 -17.71 -14.65
C PRO A 100 12.78 -16.85 -14.74
N ALA A 101 12.05 -16.63 -13.64
CA ALA A 101 10.74 -15.97 -13.66
C ALA A 101 10.81 -14.43 -13.65
N GLN A 102 10.16 -13.82 -14.65
CA GLN A 102 9.88 -12.39 -14.71
C GLN A 102 8.44 -12.07 -14.33
N VAL A 103 8.22 -10.88 -13.76
CA VAL A 103 6.91 -10.29 -13.57
C VAL A 103 6.82 -9.03 -14.42
N VAL A 104 5.75 -8.92 -15.21
CA VAL A 104 5.41 -7.68 -15.92
C VAL A 104 4.22 -7.05 -15.21
N ALA A 105 4.37 -5.80 -14.78
CA ALA A 105 3.30 -5.00 -14.20
C ALA A 105 2.94 -3.86 -15.15
N VAL A 106 1.64 -3.63 -15.34
CA VAL A 106 1.11 -2.39 -15.92
C VAL A 106 0.55 -1.57 -14.77
N VAL A 107 1.06 -0.35 -14.63
CA VAL A 107 0.72 0.60 -13.57
C VAL A 107 0.47 1.97 -14.20
N THR A 108 0.02 2.96 -13.42
CA THR A 108 -0.07 4.33 -13.93
C THR A 108 1.31 4.94 -14.09
N ARG A 109 1.46 5.86 -15.04
CA ARG A 109 2.69 6.60 -15.26
C ARG A 109 3.06 7.43 -14.03
N GLU A 110 2.07 8.07 -13.42
CA GLU A 110 2.22 8.91 -12.24
C GLU A 110 2.81 8.11 -11.07
N ALA A 111 2.40 6.85 -10.88
CA ALA A 111 2.97 6.01 -9.83
C ALA A 111 4.44 5.69 -10.11
N VAL A 112 4.83 5.41 -11.35
CA VAL A 112 6.23 5.19 -11.73
C VAL A 112 7.09 6.44 -11.54
N ASP A 113 6.54 7.61 -11.81
CA ASP A 113 7.23 8.90 -11.68
C ASP A 113 7.31 9.35 -10.20
N GLU A 114 6.27 9.18 -9.39
CA GLU A 114 6.28 9.39 -7.91
C GLU A 114 7.30 8.48 -7.21
N LEU A 115 7.45 7.25 -7.70
CA LEU A 115 8.40 6.28 -7.15
C LEU A 115 9.81 6.46 -7.73
N ASP A 116 10.01 7.36 -8.70
CA ASP A 116 11.25 7.56 -9.45
C ASP A 116 11.89 6.21 -9.85
N LEU A 117 11.09 5.36 -10.49
CA LEU A 117 11.47 3.97 -10.78
C LEU A 117 12.29 3.86 -12.06
N ARG A 118 13.41 3.16 -11.98
CA ARG A 118 14.44 3.06 -13.03
C ARG A 118 14.92 1.63 -13.21
N ALA A 119 15.46 1.33 -14.39
CA ALA A 119 16.15 0.07 -14.64
C ALA A 119 17.35 -0.08 -13.69
N GLY A 120 17.49 -1.23 -13.05
CA GLY A 120 18.51 -1.50 -12.04
C GLY A 120 18.12 -1.16 -10.60
N ASP A 121 16.92 -0.66 -10.34
CA ASP A 121 16.41 -0.50 -8.97
C ASP A 121 16.06 -1.85 -8.33
N ASP A 122 16.35 -1.99 -7.04
CA ASP A 122 15.85 -3.10 -6.23
C ASP A 122 14.43 -2.78 -5.73
N ALA A 123 13.52 -3.72 -5.92
CA ALA A 123 12.09 -3.55 -5.70
C ALA A 123 11.47 -4.78 -5.03
N HIS A 124 10.18 -4.69 -4.71
CA HIS A 124 9.37 -5.84 -4.33
C HIS A 124 8.13 -5.89 -5.23
N VAL A 125 7.87 -7.05 -5.84
CA VAL A 125 6.56 -7.33 -6.42
C VAL A 125 5.61 -7.68 -5.28
N ILE A 126 4.48 -6.98 -5.21
CA ILE A 126 3.50 -7.14 -4.13
C ILE A 126 2.18 -7.59 -4.72
N LEU A 127 1.82 -8.84 -4.43
CA LEU A 127 0.63 -9.51 -4.98
C LEU A 127 -0.47 -9.60 -3.92
N LYS A 128 -1.66 -9.09 -4.24
CA LYS A 128 -2.85 -9.35 -3.42
C LYS A 128 -3.26 -10.80 -3.60
N ALA A 129 -3.34 -11.57 -2.51
CA ALA A 129 -3.63 -13.01 -2.56
C ALA A 129 -4.95 -13.35 -3.28
N THR A 130 -5.96 -12.49 -3.17
CA THR A 130 -7.26 -12.62 -3.87
C THR A 130 -7.21 -12.35 -5.39
N SER A 131 -6.02 -12.09 -5.94
CA SER A 131 -5.82 -11.75 -7.36
C SER A 131 -4.78 -12.66 -8.02
N VAL A 132 -4.40 -13.75 -7.36
CA VAL A 132 -3.54 -14.81 -7.90
C VAL A 132 -4.41 -15.99 -8.30
N MET A 133 -4.20 -16.53 -9.50
CA MET A 133 -4.82 -17.78 -9.96
C MET A 133 -3.79 -18.91 -9.84
N VAL A 134 -4.25 -20.12 -9.50
CA VAL A 134 -3.40 -21.32 -9.40
C VAL A 134 -3.82 -22.32 -10.47
N GLY A 135 -2.87 -22.74 -11.29
CA GLY A 135 -3.04 -23.84 -12.24
C GLY A 135 -2.19 -25.04 -11.85
N GLN A 136 -2.72 -26.25 -12.02
CA GLN A 136 -1.96 -27.49 -11.87
C GLN A 136 -1.47 -27.93 -13.24
N MET A 137 -0.16 -28.13 -13.40
CA MET A 137 0.39 -28.87 -14.54
C MET A 137 0.24 -30.37 -14.27
N ARG A 138 -0.15 -31.12 -15.31
CA ARG A 138 -0.14 -32.57 -15.39
C ARG A 138 0.73 -32.98 -16.56
#